data_AF-A0AAU2DFN3-F1
#
_entry.id   AF-A0AAU2DFN3-F1
#
_cell.length_a   1.000
_cell.length_b   1.000
_cell.length_c   1.000
_cell.angle_alpha   90.00
_cell.angle_beta   90.00
_cell.angle_gamma   90.00
#
_symmetry.space_group_name_H-M   'P 1'
#
loop_
_entity.id
_entity.type
_entity.pdbx_description
1 polymer ?
#
loop_
_entity_poly.entity_id
_entity_poly.type
_entity_poly.pdbx_seq_one_letter_code
_entity_poly.pdbx_strand_id
1 'polypeptide(L)'
;MNTSWRSASLVASAAAVLVLTTACGQESAPSTGSQNVGATAAAGDYGSAGAGLGTDTGVGAGGEAQSTTSPATQTAGAGELAVSTNAELGNVLTDSGGLTLYRFDADTAEPPKSNCDGDCATAWPPVPADDAAAGEGVDKALLGEVTRTDGSKQLTIGGWPAYRYAKDTKAGDVAGQGVGGKWYALAPDGKKAKKADLAAEAGLSTRNDPELGEVVVDKNGHTVYRFLKDTAWPDPISACTGACLKKWPAVAPVDINDTKGIQKKGYMKFTRPDGVEQQTINCWPIYTFAGDKAPGDTNGQGVGGTWYAAAPDGKPIGAPEK
;
A
#
# COMPACT_ATOMS: atom_id res chain seq x y z
N MET A 1 -31.87 -79.04 36.86
CA MET A 1 -31.78 -78.79 38.32
C MET A 1 -30.71 -77.73 38.50
N ASN A 2 -31.10 -76.44 38.58
CA ASN A 2 -31.20 -75.62 39.82
C ASN A 2 -29.83 -74.95 40.10
N THR A 3 -29.64 -73.64 40.29
CA THR A 3 -30.48 -72.41 40.29
C THR A 3 -29.50 -71.23 40.54
N SER A 4 -29.79 -70.04 39.96
CA SER A 4 -29.76 -68.66 40.55
C SER A 4 -28.58 -68.19 41.46
N TRP A 5 -28.04 -66.98 41.51
CA TRP A 5 -28.27 -65.60 40.99
C TRP A 5 -27.02 -64.79 41.42
N ARG A 6 -26.64 -63.71 40.71
CA ARG A 6 -26.57 -62.35 41.27
C ARG A 6 -26.15 -61.32 40.21
N SER A 7 -26.98 -60.28 40.13
CA SER A 7 -26.90 -59.09 39.29
C SER A 7 -25.79 -58.13 39.72
N ALA A 8 -25.26 -57.34 38.77
CA ALA A 8 -25.04 -55.90 38.93
C ALA A 8 -24.68 -55.25 37.58
N SER A 9 -25.50 -54.29 37.16
CA SER A 9 -25.29 -53.36 36.04
C SER A 9 -24.19 -52.33 36.33
N LEU A 10 -23.55 -51.78 35.28
CA LEU A 10 -23.03 -50.40 35.12
C LEU A 10 -22.23 -50.36 33.80
N VAL A 11 -22.77 -49.84 32.69
CA VAL A 11 -22.75 -48.45 32.20
C VAL A 11 -21.35 -47.92 31.82
N ALA A 12 -21.27 -47.42 30.57
CA ALA A 12 -20.46 -46.32 30.05
C ALA A 12 -19.39 -46.68 29.00
N SER A 13 -19.76 -46.42 27.75
CA SER A 13 -18.89 -46.14 26.61
C SER A 13 -17.96 -44.95 26.89
N ALA A 14 -16.71 -45.04 26.46
CA ALA A 14 -15.93 -43.86 26.06
C ALA A 14 -14.80 -44.30 25.11
N ALA A 15 -15.04 -44.18 23.81
CA ALA A 15 -13.98 -44.15 22.82
C ALA A 15 -13.25 -42.80 22.98
N ALA A 16 -12.04 -42.83 23.54
CA ALA A 16 -11.18 -41.65 23.59
C ALA A 16 -10.58 -41.42 22.19
N VAL A 17 -11.15 -40.47 21.45
CA VAL A 17 -10.52 -39.90 20.25
C VAL A 17 -9.40 -38.98 20.72
N LEU A 18 -8.17 -39.45 20.65
CA LEU A 18 -6.96 -38.69 20.96
C LEU A 18 -6.65 -37.77 19.76
N VAL A 19 -7.21 -36.56 19.77
CA VAL A 19 -6.85 -35.52 18.80
C VAL A 19 -5.49 -34.96 19.18
N LEU A 20 -4.42 -35.42 18.51
CA LEU A 20 -3.11 -34.77 18.57
C LEU A 20 -3.15 -33.48 17.75
N THR A 21 -3.58 -32.37 18.35
CA THR A 21 -3.32 -31.03 17.80
C THR A 21 -1.94 -30.57 18.28
N THR A 22 -0.90 -30.87 17.50
CA THR A 22 0.44 -30.31 17.68
C THR A 22 0.47 -28.86 17.21
N ALA A 23 0.10 -27.92 18.07
CA ALA A 23 0.27 -26.49 17.87
C ALA A 23 1.11 -25.89 19.00
N CYS A 24 2.12 -25.12 18.58
CA CYS A 24 3.19 -24.40 19.28
C CYS A 24 3.39 -24.69 20.79
N GLY A 25 4.50 -25.36 21.14
CA GLY A 25 4.89 -25.60 22.53
C GLY A 25 5.21 -24.31 23.29
N GLN A 26 4.68 -24.16 24.50
CA GLN A 26 4.79 -22.96 25.33
C GLN A 26 5.11 -23.37 26.78
N GLU A 27 6.29 -22.95 27.26
CA GLU A 27 6.68 -23.03 28.68
C GLU A 27 6.09 -21.79 29.41
N SER A 28 5.53 -21.98 30.60
CA SER A 28 4.55 -21.07 31.24
C SER A 28 5.08 -20.24 32.42
N ALA A 29 4.36 -19.12 32.69
CA ALA A 29 4.09 -18.42 33.98
C ALA A 29 4.72 -17.00 34.19
N PRO A 30 4.21 -16.16 35.15
CA PRO A 30 2.90 -15.49 35.11
C PRO A 30 2.95 -13.95 35.41
N SER A 31 1.76 -13.32 35.37
CA SER A 31 1.42 -11.89 35.37
C SER A 31 1.29 -11.18 36.73
N THR A 32 1.56 -9.86 36.76
CA THR A 32 0.95 -8.80 37.61
C THR A 32 1.26 -7.44 36.92
N GLY A 33 0.53 -6.32 36.95
CA GLY A 33 -0.73 -5.85 37.51
C GLY A 33 -0.92 -4.40 37.01
N SER A 34 -2.16 -3.96 36.83
CA SER A 34 -2.61 -2.66 36.27
C SER A 34 -2.20 -1.43 37.11
N GLN A 35 -2.21 -0.21 36.54
CA GLN A 35 -2.84 1.02 37.10
C GLN A 35 -2.89 2.19 36.09
N ASN A 36 -4.04 2.88 36.07
CA ASN A 36 -4.38 4.08 35.28
C ASN A 36 -4.27 5.36 36.12
N VAL A 37 -3.92 6.49 35.50
CA VAL A 37 -4.31 7.89 35.85
C VAL A 37 -4.21 8.70 34.55
N GLY A 38 -4.96 9.75 34.19
CA GLY A 38 -5.98 10.60 34.80
C GLY A 38 -6.20 11.77 33.80
N ALA A 39 -7.43 12.29 33.71
CA ALA A 39 -7.91 13.24 32.70
C ALA A 39 -7.71 14.73 33.06
N THR A 40 -8.22 15.62 32.16
CA THR A 40 -8.52 17.09 32.24
C THR A 40 -7.58 17.98 31.41
N ALA A 41 -7.99 19.04 30.70
CA ALA A 41 -9.27 19.62 30.24
C ALA A 41 -8.98 20.66 29.11
N ALA A 42 -10.03 21.23 28.50
CA ALA A 42 -10.08 22.01 27.26
C ALA A 42 -10.04 23.56 27.40
N ALA A 43 -9.90 24.27 26.27
CA ALA A 43 -10.55 25.54 25.91
C ALA A 43 -10.36 25.75 24.38
N GLY A 44 -11.40 26.01 23.57
CA GLY A 44 -11.88 27.34 23.14
C GLY A 44 -11.05 27.85 21.94
N ASP A 45 -11.54 28.37 20.82
CA ASP A 45 -12.66 29.28 20.56
C ASP A 45 -12.82 29.41 19.02
N TYR A 46 -13.98 29.90 18.61
CA TYR A 46 -14.58 29.91 17.27
C TYR A 46 -14.49 31.33 16.71
N GLY A 47 -14.01 31.50 15.48
CA GLY A 47 -13.96 32.81 14.81
C GLY A 47 -14.27 32.70 13.32
N SER A 48 -15.45 33.17 12.93
CA SER A 48 -15.96 33.23 11.56
C SER A 48 -16.07 34.69 11.09
N ALA A 49 -16.12 34.82 9.76
CA ALA A 49 -16.60 35.92 8.92
C ALA A 49 -15.60 36.96 8.41
N GLY A 50 -15.58 37.11 7.08
CA GLY A 50 -14.96 38.20 6.34
C GLY A 50 -15.22 38.06 4.84
N ALA A 51 -16.40 38.49 4.40
CA ALA A 51 -16.77 38.61 2.98
C ALA A 51 -16.08 39.83 2.34
N GLY A 52 -15.65 39.69 1.07
CA GLY A 52 -15.14 40.79 0.25
C GLY A 52 -15.54 40.60 -1.20
N LEU A 53 -16.48 41.45 -1.65
CA LEU A 53 -16.91 41.62 -3.03
C LEU A 53 -15.90 42.50 -3.79
N GLY A 54 -15.65 42.19 -5.06
CA GLY A 54 -14.88 43.05 -5.97
C GLY A 54 -15.22 42.73 -7.41
N THR A 55 -16.00 43.63 -8.02
CA THR A 55 -16.44 43.64 -9.42
C THR A 55 -15.39 44.28 -10.32
N ASP A 56 -15.13 43.72 -11.50
CA ASP A 56 -14.70 44.52 -12.65
C ASP A 56 -15.33 43.99 -13.95
N THR A 57 -15.95 44.91 -14.68
CA THR A 57 -16.55 44.74 -16.00
C THR A 57 -15.73 45.57 -16.97
N GLY A 58 -15.19 44.94 -18.02
CA GLY A 58 -14.55 45.62 -19.14
C GLY A 58 -15.04 45.05 -20.46
N VAL A 59 -15.88 45.82 -21.17
CA VAL A 59 -16.40 45.53 -22.51
C VAL A 59 -15.46 46.18 -23.54
N GLY A 60 -15.12 45.47 -24.62
CA GLY A 60 -14.44 46.03 -25.79
C GLY A 60 -14.60 45.12 -27.00
N ALA A 61 -15.31 45.59 -28.01
CA ALA A 61 -15.65 44.87 -29.24
C ALA A 61 -14.81 45.35 -30.44
N GLY A 62 -14.58 44.42 -31.39
CA GLY A 62 -14.41 44.71 -32.82
C GLY A 62 -12.98 44.63 -33.37
N GLY A 63 -12.79 43.82 -34.43
CA GLY A 63 -11.61 43.91 -35.31
C GLY A 63 -11.13 42.61 -35.94
N GLU A 64 -11.79 42.22 -37.03
CA GLU A 64 -11.37 41.49 -38.24
C GLU A 64 -10.26 40.41 -38.26
N ALA A 65 -10.55 39.43 -39.13
CA ALA A 65 -9.80 38.22 -39.42
C ALA A 65 -8.35 38.46 -39.86
N GLN A 66 -7.46 37.65 -39.30
CA GLN A 66 -6.16 37.38 -39.90
C GLN A 66 -5.87 35.88 -39.81
N SER A 67 -5.79 35.24 -40.97
CA SER A 67 -5.32 33.87 -41.12
C SER A 67 -3.89 33.77 -40.59
N THR A 68 -3.76 33.24 -39.39
CA THR A 68 -2.48 32.80 -38.84
C THR A 68 -2.46 31.28 -38.92
N THR A 69 -1.58 30.75 -39.76
CA THR A 69 -1.06 29.38 -39.66
C THR A 69 -0.85 29.03 -38.19
N SER A 70 -1.59 28.04 -37.71
CA SER A 70 -1.38 27.48 -36.37
C SER A 70 0.10 27.15 -36.20
N PRO A 71 0.78 27.70 -35.18
CA PRO A 71 2.00 27.05 -34.73
C PRO A 71 1.54 25.68 -34.22
N ALA A 72 2.00 24.61 -34.83
CA ALA A 72 2.00 23.32 -34.15
C ALA A 72 2.79 23.57 -32.86
N THR A 73 2.09 23.67 -31.73
CA THR A 73 2.71 23.74 -30.42
C THR A 73 3.64 22.54 -30.35
N GLN A 74 4.94 22.80 -30.41
CA GLN A 74 5.95 21.79 -30.23
C GLN A 74 5.75 21.32 -28.79
N THR A 75 5.05 20.20 -28.64
CA THR A 75 4.79 19.57 -27.35
C THR A 75 6.16 19.42 -26.68
N ALA A 76 6.33 20.04 -25.51
CA ALA A 76 7.55 19.89 -24.73
C ALA A 76 7.89 18.39 -24.64
N GLY A 77 9.16 18.03 -24.81
CA GLY A 77 9.58 16.63 -24.78
C GLY A 77 9.27 15.95 -23.45
N ALA A 78 9.38 14.62 -23.39
CA ALA A 78 9.16 13.87 -22.16
C ALA A 78 10.25 14.18 -21.12
N GLY A 79 11.50 14.30 -21.57
CA GLY A 79 12.69 14.38 -20.72
C GLY A 79 12.85 13.18 -19.78
N GLU A 80 13.50 13.42 -18.64
CA GLU A 80 13.65 12.42 -17.59
C GLU A 80 12.31 12.16 -16.87
N LEU A 81 11.82 10.93 -16.97
CA LEU A 81 10.63 10.47 -16.29
C LEU A 81 10.92 10.20 -14.82
N ALA A 82 9.98 10.52 -13.95
CA ALA A 82 10.10 10.28 -12.52
C ALA A 82 8.86 9.58 -11.95
N VAL A 83 9.05 8.92 -10.82
CA VAL A 83 7.94 8.41 -10.00
C VAL A 83 7.57 9.46 -8.95
N SER A 84 6.31 9.88 -8.95
CA SER A 84 5.75 10.81 -7.96
C SER A 84 4.68 10.12 -7.13
N THR A 85 4.66 10.39 -5.82
CA THR A 85 3.67 9.83 -4.91
C THR A 85 2.47 10.76 -4.81
N ASN A 86 1.30 10.29 -5.20
CA ASN A 86 0.03 10.96 -5.04
C ASN A 86 -0.81 10.30 -3.93
N ALA A 87 -1.41 11.11 -3.04
CA ALA A 87 -2.15 10.62 -1.87
C ALA A 87 -3.41 9.79 -2.23
N GLU A 88 -4.00 10.03 -3.40
CA GLU A 88 -5.21 9.37 -3.90
C GLU A 88 -4.93 8.30 -4.94
N LEU A 89 -3.78 8.35 -5.61
CA LEU A 89 -3.45 7.49 -6.75
C LEU A 89 -2.21 6.61 -6.53
N GLY A 90 -1.53 6.72 -5.39
CA GLY A 90 -0.27 6.02 -5.17
C GLY A 90 0.81 6.57 -6.09
N ASN A 91 1.69 5.68 -6.57
CA ASN A 91 2.78 6.06 -7.46
C ASN A 91 2.24 6.34 -8.88
N VAL A 92 2.54 7.53 -9.39
CA VAL A 92 2.25 7.96 -10.75
C VAL A 92 3.56 8.28 -11.46
N LEU A 93 3.60 8.09 -12.78
CA LEU A 93 4.68 8.58 -13.62
C LEU A 93 4.45 10.04 -13.99
N THR A 94 5.52 10.81 -13.94
CA THR A 94 5.55 12.19 -14.40
C THR A 94 6.64 12.41 -15.43
N ASP A 95 6.48 13.41 -16.28
CA ASP A 95 7.55 13.91 -17.14
C ASP A 95 8.55 14.80 -16.38
N SER A 96 9.54 15.33 -17.11
CA SER A 96 10.55 16.27 -16.57
C SER A 96 9.99 17.59 -16.04
N GLY A 97 8.76 17.97 -16.42
CA GLY A 97 8.02 19.11 -15.89
C GLY A 97 7.18 18.78 -14.66
N GLY A 98 7.15 17.51 -14.23
CA GLY A 98 6.32 17.02 -13.13
C GLY A 98 4.86 16.81 -13.49
N LEU A 99 4.48 16.88 -14.77
CA LEU A 99 3.11 16.63 -15.23
C LEU A 99 2.83 15.12 -15.23
N THR A 100 1.68 14.73 -14.68
CA THR A 100 1.23 13.34 -14.62
C THR A 100 1.02 12.78 -16.03
N LEU A 101 1.53 11.58 -16.26
CA LEU A 101 1.28 10.82 -17.48
C LEU A 101 0.03 9.95 -17.32
N TYR A 102 -0.68 9.73 -18.42
CA TYR A 102 -1.94 8.98 -18.46
C TYR A 102 -1.92 7.91 -19.54
N ARG A 103 -2.73 6.88 -19.33
CA ARG A 103 -3.07 5.84 -20.30
C ARG A 103 -4.56 5.87 -20.63
N PHE A 104 -4.88 5.42 -21.84
CA PHE A 104 -6.25 5.32 -22.33
C PHE A 104 -6.69 3.86 -22.43
N ASP A 105 -7.82 3.52 -21.81
CA ASP A 105 -8.35 2.15 -21.83
C ASP A 105 -8.80 1.65 -23.19
N ALA A 106 -9.00 2.55 -24.15
CA ALA A 106 -9.31 2.12 -25.51
C ALA A 106 -8.05 1.77 -26.31
N ASP A 107 -6.85 1.99 -25.77
CA ASP A 107 -5.58 1.60 -26.39
C ASP A 107 -5.25 0.12 -26.13
N THR A 108 -4.25 -0.40 -26.83
CA THR A 108 -3.71 -1.74 -26.57
C THR A 108 -2.23 -1.68 -26.21
N ALA A 109 -1.80 -2.56 -25.31
CA ALA A 109 -0.39 -2.66 -24.91
C ALA A 109 0.41 -3.68 -25.72
N GLU A 110 -0.24 -4.71 -26.25
CA GLU A 110 0.42 -5.77 -27.01
C GLU A 110 -0.44 -6.22 -28.20
N PRO A 111 -0.08 -5.85 -29.45
CA PRO A 111 0.92 -4.83 -29.77
C PRO A 111 0.50 -3.43 -29.26
N PRO A 112 1.45 -2.54 -28.95
CA PRO A 112 1.15 -1.16 -28.62
C PRO A 112 0.36 -0.47 -29.74
N LYS A 113 -0.77 0.14 -29.41
CA LYS A 113 -1.57 0.93 -30.36
C LYS A 113 -2.36 2.03 -29.66
N SER A 114 -2.24 3.25 -30.17
CA SER A 114 -3.09 4.38 -29.82
C SER A 114 -4.37 4.39 -30.65
N ASN A 115 -5.51 4.69 -30.02
CA ASN A 115 -6.80 4.99 -30.65
C ASN A 115 -7.27 6.43 -30.37
N CYS A 116 -6.37 7.29 -29.86
CA CYS A 116 -6.68 8.68 -29.51
C CYS A 116 -6.04 9.65 -30.52
N ASP A 117 -6.73 9.93 -31.64
CA ASP A 117 -6.28 10.85 -32.69
C ASP A 117 -7.16 12.12 -32.78
N GLY A 118 -6.71 13.14 -33.53
CA GLY A 118 -7.47 14.35 -33.80
C GLY A 118 -7.84 15.15 -32.54
N ASP A 119 -9.13 15.43 -32.34
CA ASP A 119 -9.62 16.16 -31.17
C ASP A 119 -9.29 15.45 -29.85
N CYS A 120 -9.19 14.11 -29.87
CA CYS A 120 -8.75 13.35 -28.71
C CYS A 120 -7.32 13.73 -28.33
N ALA A 121 -6.41 13.78 -29.31
CA ALA A 121 -5.01 14.17 -29.10
C ALA A 121 -4.86 15.66 -28.75
N THR A 122 -5.87 16.50 -29.00
CA THR A 122 -5.88 17.89 -28.54
C THR A 122 -6.17 17.97 -27.04
N ALA A 123 -7.12 17.17 -26.54
CA ALA A 123 -7.42 17.09 -25.11
C ALA A 123 -6.39 16.24 -24.34
N TRP A 124 -5.79 15.27 -25.02
CA TRP A 124 -4.81 14.31 -24.49
C TRP A 124 -3.56 14.30 -25.37
N PRO A 125 -2.69 15.31 -25.27
CA PRO A 125 -1.49 15.38 -26.09
C PRO A 125 -0.61 14.12 -25.89
N PRO A 126 -0.22 13.43 -26.98
CA PRO A 126 0.69 12.29 -26.89
C PRO A 126 2.07 12.75 -26.43
N VAL A 127 2.70 11.95 -25.57
CA VAL A 127 4.06 12.21 -25.11
C VAL A 127 5.05 11.72 -26.17
N PRO A 128 5.96 12.56 -26.68
CA PRO A 128 6.99 12.13 -27.64
C PRO A 128 7.92 11.06 -27.04
N ALA A 129 8.37 10.11 -27.87
CA ALA A 129 9.31 9.07 -27.43
C ALA A 129 10.78 9.50 -27.50
N ASP A 130 11.12 10.46 -28.37
CA ASP A 130 12.51 10.69 -28.81
C ASP A 130 13.47 11.12 -27.70
N ASP A 131 12.96 11.80 -26.67
CA ASP A 131 13.74 12.36 -25.57
C ASP A 131 13.41 11.75 -24.20
N ALA A 132 12.60 10.69 -24.17
CA ALA A 132 12.20 10.04 -22.93
C ALA A 132 13.38 9.26 -22.32
N ALA A 133 13.73 9.60 -21.08
CA ALA A 133 14.73 8.88 -20.30
C ALA A 133 14.11 8.35 -19.00
N ALA A 134 14.53 7.16 -18.57
CA ALA A 134 14.14 6.62 -17.27
C ALA A 134 14.96 7.32 -16.16
N GLY A 135 14.28 8.05 -15.28
CA GLY A 135 14.85 8.55 -14.03
C GLY A 135 14.66 7.56 -12.87
N GLU A 136 14.80 8.06 -11.64
CA GLU A 136 14.72 7.23 -10.44
C GLU A 136 13.35 6.54 -10.29
N GLY A 137 13.36 5.24 -10.01
CA GLY A 137 12.15 4.41 -9.82
C GLY A 137 11.46 3.97 -11.10
N VAL A 138 11.98 4.34 -12.28
CA VAL A 138 11.44 3.94 -13.59
C VAL A 138 12.27 2.79 -14.18
N ASP A 139 11.63 1.67 -14.51
CA ASP A 139 12.31 0.57 -15.19
C ASP A 139 12.49 0.89 -16.67
N LYS A 140 13.74 1.10 -17.08
CA LYS A 140 14.12 1.36 -18.47
C LYS A 140 13.66 0.27 -19.44
N ALA A 141 13.51 -0.98 -18.99
CA ALA A 141 13.05 -2.08 -19.84
C ALA A 141 11.56 -1.96 -20.22
N LEU A 142 10.79 -1.15 -19.49
CA LEU A 142 9.37 -0.91 -19.78
C LEU A 142 9.14 0.26 -20.74
N LEU A 143 10.17 1.07 -21.00
CA LEU A 143 10.08 2.17 -21.95
C LEU A 143 10.11 1.62 -23.37
N GLY A 144 9.15 2.07 -24.18
CA GLY A 144 9.10 1.74 -25.60
C GLY A 144 8.48 2.87 -26.40
N GLU A 145 8.13 2.58 -27.63
CA GLU A 145 7.50 3.54 -28.54
C GLU A 145 6.40 2.88 -29.37
N VAL A 146 5.43 3.68 -29.79
CA VAL A 146 4.44 3.31 -30.80
C VAL A 146 4.45 4.37 -31.90
N THR A 147 4.51 3.91 -33.16
CA THR A 147 4.31 4.79 -34.31
C THR A 147 2.82 5.01 -34.51
N ARG A 148 2.39 6.26 -34.41
CA ARG A 148 1.00 6.68 -34.59
C ARG A 148 0.63 6.72 -36.08
N THR A 149 -0.66 6.89 -36.37
CA THR A 149 -1.20 6.92 -37.74
C THR A 149 -0.69 8.10 -38.56
N ASP A 150 -0.34 9.20 -37.90
CA ASP A 150 0.27 10.40 -38.49
C ASP A 150 1.80 10.27 -38.67
N GLY A 151 2.40 9.14 -38.27
CA GLY A 151 3.84 8.87 -38.35
C GLY A 151 4.65 9.37 -37.17
N SER A 152 4.06 10.08 -36.21
CA SER A 152 4.75 10.51 -35.00
C SER A 152 5.02 9.33 -34.05
N LYS A 153 6.08 9.43 -33.25
CA LYS A 153 6.45 8.43 -32.26
C LYS A 153 5.98 8.85 -30.88
N GLN A 154 5.18 8.00 -30.25
CA GLN A 154 4.67 8.22 -28.91
C GLN A 154 5.32 7.26 -27.92
N LEU A 155 5.70 7.78 -26.76
CA LEU A 155 6.22 7.00 -25.63
C LEU A 155 5.20 5.95 -25.20
N THR A 156 5.69 4.73 -24.92
CA THR A 156 4.91 3.70 -24.23
C THR A 156 5.60 3.28 -22.93
N ILE A 157 4.80 2.90 -21.94
CA ILE A 157 5.27 2.34 -20.67
C ILE A 157 4.58 1.00 -20.46
N GLY A 158 5.36 -0.09 -20.40
CA GLY A 158 4.80 -1.44 -20.35
C GLY A 158 3.87 -1.73 -21.54
N GLY A 159 4.19 -1.14 -22.70
CA GLY A 159 3.39 -1.22 -23.94
C GLY A 159 2.22 -0.23 -24.03
N TRP A 160 1.79 0.43 -22.94
CA TRP A 160 0.68 1.38 -22.98
C TRP A 160 1.11 2.75 -23.50
N PRO A 161 0.42 3.35 -24.49
CA PRO A 161 0.71 4.70 -24.97
C PRO A 161 0.51 5.76 -23.87
N ALA A 162 1.49 6.64 -23.71
CA ALA A 162 1.51 7.68 -22.67
C ALA A 162 1.04 9.03 -23.21
N TYR A 163 0.16 9.69 -22.45
CA TYR A 163 -0.41 11.00 -22.79
C TYR A 163 -0.25 11.98 -21.62
N ARG A 164 -0.32 13.27 -21.92
CA ARG A 164 -0.60 14.33 -20.95
C ARG A 164 -2.08 14.69 -20.98
N TYR A 165 -2.56 15.38 -19.96
CA TYR A 165 -3.89 15.97 -19.98
C TYR A 165 -3.80 17.49 -20.19
N ALA A 166 -4.51 18.03 -21.18
CA ALA A 166 -4.41 19.45 -21.53
C ALA A 166 -4.86 20.42 -20.43
N LYS A 167 -5.59 19.93 -19.40
CA LYS A 167 -6.00 20.76 -18.25
C LYS A 167 -5.07 20.65 -17.05
N ASP A 168 -4.09 19.74 -17.07
CA ASP A 168 -3.03 19.72 -16.07
C ASP A 168 -2.02 20.80 -16.44
N THR A 169 -1.81 21.76 -15.54
CA THR A 169 -1.00 22.96 -15.80
C THR A 169 0.17 23.10 -14.83
N LYS A 170 0.18 22.31 -13.76
CA LYS A 170 1.19 22.33 -12.71
C LYS A 170 1.66 20.92 -12.38
N ALA A 171 2.90 20.84 -11.90
CA ALA A 171 3.44 19.59 -11.40
C ALA A 171 2.54 18.99 -10.30
N GLY A 172 2.27 17.69 -10.40
CA GLY A 172 1.40 16.97 -9.48
C GLY A 172 -0.10 17.09 -9.75
N ASP A 173 -0.53 17.86 -10.76
CA ASP A 173 -1.93 17.84 -11.20
C ASP A 173 -2.31 16.43 -11.68
N VAL A 174 -3.52 15.99 -11.30
CA VAL A 174 -4.07 14.67 -11.65
C VAL A 174 -5.49 14.79 -12.22
N ALA A 175 -5.86 15.93 -12.82
CA ALA A 175 -7.24 16.22 -13.20
C ALA A 175 -7.76 15.33 -14.34
N GLY A 176 -6.86 14.65 -15.06
CA GLY A 176 -7.20 13.66 -16.07
C GLY A 176 -7.69 12.33 -15.50
N GLN A 177 -7.48 12.07 -14.21
CA GLN A 177 -7.83 10.80 -13.60
C GLN A 177 -9.34 10.53 -13.69
N GLY A 178 -9.70 9.38 -14.25
CA GLY A 178 -11.09 8.92 -14.36
C GLY A 178 -11.93 9.65 -15.41
N VAL A 179 -11.36 10.58 -16.18
CA VAL A 179 -12.12 11.32 -17.21
C VAL A 179 -12.74 10.33 -18.20
N GLY A 180 -14.05 10.46 -18.41
CA GLY A 180 -14.83 9.59 -19.29
C GLY A 180 -14.81 8.10 -18.89
N GLY A 181 -14.38 7.75 -17.69
CA GLY A 181 -14.22 6.37 -17.22
C GLY A 181 -13.17 5.55 -17.98
N LYS A 182 -12.32 6.21 -18.78
CA LYS A 182 -11.37 5.57 -19.70
C LYS A 182 -9.94 6.07 -19.55
N TRP A 183 -9.75 7.23 -18.93
CA TRP A 183 -8.45 7.85 -18.73
C TRP A 183 -7.98 7.64 -17.31
N TYR A 184 -6.74 7.19 -17.15
CA TYR A 184 -6.17 6.88 -15.85
C TYR A 184 -4.71 7.31 -15.81
N ALA A 185 -4.28 7.88 -14.69
CA ALA A 185 -2.88 8.17 -14.45
C ALA A 185 -2.06 6.87 -14.61
N LEU A 186 -0.85 6.99 -15.11
CA LEU A 186 0.01 5.88 -15.50
C LEU A 186 0.90 5.52 -14.30
N ALA A 187 0.88 4.28 -13.85
CA ALA A 187 1.79 3.78 -12.84
C ALA A 187 3.16 3.42 -13.45
N PRO A 188 4.24 3.31 -12.65
CA PRO A 188 5.57 2.97 -13.17
C PRO A 188 5.65 1.66 -13.98
N ASP A 189 4.71 0.74 -13.78
CA ASP A 189 4.63 -0.55 -14.47
C ASP A 189 3.77 -0.54 -15.75
N GLY A 190 3.29 0.63 -16.19
CA GLY A 190 2.41 0.76 -17.34
C GLY A 190 0.91 0.68 -17.02
N LYS A 191 0.53 0.23 -15.81
CA LYS A 191 -0.88 0.02 -15.44
C LYS A 191 -1.54 1.33 -15.02
N LYS A 192 -2.84 1.23 -14.69
CA LYS A 192 -3.58 2.35 -14.09
C LYS A 192 -2.99 2.60 -12.71
N ALA A 193 -2.57 3.82 -12.45
CA ALA A 193 -2.37 4.29 -11.11
C ALA A 193 -3.71 4.24 -10.38
N LYS A 194 -3.63 3.67 -9.19
CA LYS A 194 -4.68 3.57 -8.21
C LYS A 194 -3.97 3.72 -6.89
N LYS A 195 -4.62 4.34 -5.89
CA LYS A 195 -4.14 4.25 -4.50
C LYS A 195 -3.82 2.79 -4.25
N ALA A 196 -2.53 2.49 -4.19
CA ALA A 196 -2.01 1.15 -4.35
C ALA A 196 -2.85 0.17 -3.49
N ASP A 197 -3.43 -0.92 -4.01
CA ASP A 197 -2.77 -1.90 -4.90
C ASP A 197 -1.26 -1.84 -4.72
N LEU A 198 -0.86 -2.05 -3.46
CA LEU A 198 0.44 -2.60 -3.12
C LEU A 198 0.45 -4.07 -3.54
N ALA A 199 0.09 -4.35 -4.79
CA ALA A 199 -0.21 -5.67 -5.35
C ALA A 199 0.82 -6.07 -6.40
N ALA A 200 2.07 -5.66 -6.19
CA ALA A 200 3.24 -6.37 -6.69
C ALA A 200 4.26 -6.68 -5.57
N GLU A 201 4.01 -6.22 -4.34
CA GLU A 201 4.65 -6.71 -3.14
C GLU A 201 3.59 -7.47 -2.34
N ALA A 202 3.94 -8.64 -1.85
CA ALA A 202 3.07 -9.38 -0.97
C ALA A 202 2.66 -8.50 0.22
N GLY A 203 1.40 -8.57 0.69
CA GLY A 203 0.90 -7.74 1.79
C GLY A 203 1.74 -7.85 3.07
N LEU A 204 2.48 -8.95 3.19
CA LEU A 204 3.70 -9.05 3.98
C LEU A 204 4.81 -9.73 3.14
N SER A 205 6.03 -9.20 3.18
CA SER A 205 7.21 -9.78 2.53
C SER A 205 8.42 -9.79 3.45
N THR A 206 9.58 -10.25 2.96
CA THR A 206 10.85 -10.20 3.71
C THR A 206 11.87 -9.32 2.98
N ARG A 207 12.74 -8.68 3.76
CA ARG A 207 13.88 -7.87 3.29
C ARG A 207 15.11 -8.24 4.11
N ASN A 208 16.30 -8.22 3.51
CA ASN A 208 17.54 -8.32 4.25
C ASN A 208 17.94 -6.95 4.80
N ASP A 209 17.90 -6.80 6.12
CA ASP A 209 18.39 -5.65 6.86
C ASP A 209 19.89 -5.83 7.18
N PRO A 210 20.74 -4.80 7.01
CA PRO A 210 22.18 -4.92 7.20
C PRO A 210 22.59 -5.22 8.66
N GLU A 211 21.77 -4.84 9.64
CA GLU A 211 22.08 -5.02 11.06
C GLU A 211 21.31 -6.20 11.67
N LEU A 212 20.06 -6.41 11.23
CA LEU A 212 19.14 -7.39 11.81
C LEU A 212 19.03 -8.68 10.98
N GLY A 213 19.58 -8.71 9.76
CA GLY A 213 19.41 -9.83 8.84
C GLY A 213 18.02 -9.85 8.21
N GLU A 214 17.48 -11.04 7.91
CA GLU A 214 16.18 -11.13 7.24
C GLU A 214 15.03 -10.71 8.18
N VAL A 215 14.34 -9.63 7.83
CA VAL A 215 13.21 -9.06 8.58
C VAL A 215 11.92 -9.14 7.76
N VAL A 216 10.79 -9.24 8.44
CA VAL A 216 9.47 -9.11 7.82
C VAL A 216 9.12 -7.63 7.64
N VAL A 217 8.52 -7.29 6.50
CA VAL A 217 8.04 -5.95 6.17
C VAL A 217 6.59 -5.99 5.72
N ASP A 218 5.88 -4.89 5.96
CA ASP A 218 4.54 -4.70 5.41
C ASP A 218 4.63 -4.32 3.92
N LYS A 219 3.46 -4.22 3.29
CA LYS A 219 3.30 -3.78 1.90
C LYS A 219 3.97 -2.44 1.57
N ASN A 220 4.17 -1.56 2.55
CA ASN A 220 4.81 -0.25 2.39
C ASN A 220 6.32 -0.31 2.69
N GLY A 221 6.88 -1.49 2.99
CA GLY A 221 8.29 -1.68 3.35
C GLY A 221 8.63 -1.28 4.79
N HIS A 222 7.63 -1.00 5.64
CA HIS A 222 7.85 -0.75 7.06
C HIS A 222 8.14 -2.07 7.77
N THR A 223 9.10 -2.02 8.70
CA THR A 223 9.50 -3.20 9.48
C THR A 223 8.34 -3.67 10.36
N VAL A 224 8.15 -4.98 10.39
CA VAL A 224 7.15 -5.64 11.23
C VAL A 224 7.81 -6.10 12.53
N TYR A 225 7.14 -5.84 13.64
CA TYR A 225 7.64 -6.10 14.99
C TYR A 225 6.75 -7.08 15.74
N ARG A 226 7.38 -7.78 16.69
CA ARG A 226 6.77 -8.63 17.69
C ARG A 226 6.89 -7.99 19.08
N PHE A 227 5.82 -8.08 19.85
CA PHE A 227 5.79 -7.64 21.25
C PHE A 227 6.02 -8.80 22.21
N LEU A 228 7.02 -8.72 23.08
CA LEU A 228 7.36 -9.79 24.02
C LEU A 228 6.33 -9.99 25.15
N LYS A 229 5.38 -9.06 25.32
CA LYS A 229 4.30 -9.16 26.31
C LYS A 229 3.02 -9.79 25.76
N ASP A 230 2.95 -10.04 24.46
CA ASP A 230 1.81 -10.75 23.88
C ASP A 230 1.83 -12.23 24.29
N THR A 231 0.70 -12.90 24.08
CA THR A 231 0.59 -14.35 24.22
C THR A 231 0.34 -14.96 22.85
N ALA A 232 0.97 -16.09 22.55
CA ALA A 232 0.70 -16.84 21.34
C ALA A 232 -0.51 -17.78 21.50
N TRP A 233 -0.82 -18.53 20.44
CA TRP A 233 -1.77 -19.66 20.44
C TRP A 233 -1.73 -20.51 21.73
N PRO A 234 -2.87 -21.06 22.23
CA PRO A 234 -4.19 -21.18 21.60
C PRO A 234 -5.03 -19.92 21.55
N ASP A 235 -4.76 -18.98 22.44
CA ASP A 235 -5.50 -17.73 22.55
C ASP A 235 -4.52 -16.58 22.31
N PRO A 236 -4.20 -16.24 21.05
CA PRO A 236 -3.32 -15.12 20.78
C PRO A 236 -3.95 -13.84 21.35
N ILE A 237 -3.27 -13.24 22.32
CA ILE A 237 -3.73 -12.04 23.01
C ILE A 237 -2.70 -10.94 22.78
N SER A 238 -3.17 -9.85 22.18
CA SER A 238 -2.44 -8.60 22.14
C SER A 238 -2.53 -7.92 23.52
N ALA A 239 -1.40 -7.80 24.20
CA ALA A 239 -1.24 -6.93 25.36
C ALA A 239 -1.17 -5.44 24.96
N CYS A 240 -1.01 -5.14 23.67
CA CYS A 240 -0.99 -3.80 23.11
C CYS A 240 -2.41 -3.35 22.71
N THR A 241 -3.10 -2.65 23.60
CA THR A 241 -4.44 -2.10 23.34
C THR A 241 -4.49 -0.58 23.54
N GLY A 242 -5.54 0.06 23.02
CA GLY A 242 -5.80 1.49 23.23
C GLY A 242 -4.65 2.38 22.79
N ALA A 243 -4.09 3.18 23.71
CA ALA A 243 -3.00 4.12 23.40
C ALA A 243 -1.72 3.42 22.90
N CYS A 244 -1.49 2.15 23.27
CA CYS A 244 -0.38 1.37 22.73
C CYS A 244 -0.46 1.27 21.20
N LEU A 245 -1.67 1.01 20.66
CA LEU A 245 -1.90 0.86 19.22
C LEU A 245 -1.70 2.17 18.43
N LYS A 246 -1.69 3.33 19.07
CA LYS A 246 -1.33 4.59 18.40
C LYS A 246 0.17 4.66 18.11
N LYS A 247 0.99 4.04 18.97
CA LYS A 247 2.45 3.99 18.82
C LYS A 247 2.90 2.73 18.08
N TRP A 248 2.15 1.64 18.23
CA TRP A 248 2.38 0.33 17.63
C TRP A 248 1.15 -0.13 16.88
N PRO A 249 0.84 0.45 15.70
CA PRO A 249 -0.31 0.04 14.93
C PRO A 249 -0.23 -1.45 14.58
N ALA A 250 -1.30 -2.19 14.85
CA ALA A 250 -1.38 -3.58 14.42
C ALA A 250 -1.37 -3.67 12.89
N VAL A 251 -0.67 -4.67 12.34
CA VAL A 251 -0.74 -4.92 10.90
C VAL A 251 -2.10 -5.51 10.57
N ALA A 252 -2.80 -4.88 9.62
CA ALA A 252 -4.09 -5.37 9.14
C ALA A 252 -3.94 -6.78 8.55
N PRO A 253 -4.95 -7.65 8.65
CA PRO A 253 -4.90 -8.98 8.08
C PRO A 253 -4.65 -8.98 6.57
N VAL A 254 -3.73 -9.84 6.15
CA VAL A 254 -3.36 -10.10 4.75
C VAL A 254 -3.86 -11.50 4.37
N ASP A 255 -4.06 -11.78 3.08
CA ASP A 255 -4.27 -13.17 2.65
C ASP A 255 -2.94 -13.93 2.72
N ILE A 256 -2.92 -15.15 3.24
CA ILE A 256 -1.68 -15.92 3.34
C ILE A 256 -1.03 -16.19 1.97
N ASN A 257 -1.81 -16.20 0.89
CA ASN A 257 -1.30 -16.34 -0.47
C ASN A 257 -0.67 -15.05 -1.00
N ASP A 258 -1.04 -13.92 -0.40
CA ASP A 258 -0.44 -12.62 -0.64
C ASP A 258 0.71 -12.36 0.35
N THR A 259 1.44 -13.40 0.77
CA THR A 259 2.67 -13.29 1.58
C THR A 259 3.88 -13.88 0.84
N LYS A 260 5.07 -13.32 1.02
CA LYS A 260 6.32 -13.80 0.39
C LYS A 260 7.42 -13.96 1.43
N GLY A 261 8.11 -15.10 1.43
CA GLY A 261 9.25 -15.37 2.33
C GLY A 261 8.88 -15.74 3.78
N ILE A 262 7.61 -15.64 4.17
CA ILE A 262 7.17 -15.82 5.56
C ILE A 262 6.71 -17.26 5.83
N GLN A 263 6.95 -17.74 7.05
CA GLN A 263 6.47 -19.03 7.50
C GLN A 263 4.93 -19.09 7.53
N LYS A 264 4.36 -19.97 6.69
CA LYS A 264 2.91 -20.20 6.64
C LYS A 264 2.37 -20.98 7.84
N LYS A 265 3.19 -21.86 8.44
CA LYS A 265 2.79 -22.63 9.62
C LYS A 265 2.60 -21.70 10.83
N GLY A 266 1.40 -21.72 11.41
CA GLY A 266 1.03 -20.85 12.54
C GLY A 266 0.64 -19.44 12.12
N TYR A 267 0.53 -19.15 10.81
CA TYR A 267 -0.09 -17.92 10.35
C TYR A 267 -1.60 -18.01 10.55
N MET A 268 -2.18 -17.04 11.24
CA MET A 268 -3.61 -16.98 11.52
C MET A 268 -4.09 -15.55 11.72
N LYS A 269 -5.41 -15.37 11.68
CA LYS A 269 -6.11 -14.13 12.00
C LYS A 269 -6.88 -14.34 13.30
N PHE A 270 -7.01 -13.28 14.09
CA PHE A 270 -7.82 -13.29 15.29
C PHE A 270 -8.46 -11.91 15.51
N THR A 271 -9.62 -11.91 16.17
CA THR A 271 -10.30 -10.68 16.54
C THR A 271 -9.81 -10.24 17.92
N ARG A 272 -9.26 -9.04 18.01
CA ARG A 272 -8.84 -8.45 19.29
C ARG A 272 -10.06 -8.11 20.16
N PRO A 273 -9.86 -7.85 21.47
CA PRO A 273 -10.95 -7.43 22.37
C PRO A 273 -11.66 -6.13 21.96
N ASP A 274 -11.03 -5.27 21.16
CA ASP A 274 -11.63 -4.05 20.60
C ASP A 274 -12.47 -4.29 19.33
N GLY A 275 -12.61 -5.54 18.90
CA GLY A 275 -13.39 -5.95 17.72
C GLY A 275 -12.64 -5.82 16.40
N VAL A 276 -11.38 -5.38 16.41
CA VAL A 276 -10.59 -5.22 15.18
C VAL A 276 -9.78 -6.49 14.92
N GLU A 277 -9.74 -6.93 13.67
CA GLU A 277 -8.93 -8.07 13.28
C GLU A 277 -7.43 -7.73 13.28
N GLN A 278 -6.63 -8.68 13.74
CA GLN A 278 -5.19 -8.68 13.66
C GLN A 278 -4.73 -10.05 13.17
N GLN A 279 -3.51 -10.11 12.64
CA GLN A 279 -2.88 -11.35 12.18
C GLN A 279 -1.65 -11.70 13.01
N THR A 280 -1.21 -12.94 12.88
CA THR A 280 -0.01 -13.46 13.53
C THR A 280 0.96 -14.08 12.54
N ILE A 281 2.26 -14.04 12.86
CA ILE A 281 3.27 -14.92 12.23
C ILE A 281 3.70 -15.93 13.28
N ASN A 282 3.63 -17.22 12.93
CA ASN A 282 3.96 -18.32 13.85
C ASN A 282 3.25 -18.16 15.22
N CYS A 283 1.96 -17.84 15.18
CA CYS A 283 1.07 -17.63 16.32
C CYS A 283 1.30 -16.37 17.16
N TRP A 284 2.24 -15.50 16.81
CA TRP A 284 2.51 -14.25 17.53
C TRP A 284 1.89 -13.04 16.85
N PRO A 285 1.16 -12.17 17.57
CA PRO A 285 0.63 -10.93 17.01
C PRO A 285 1.74 -10.02 16.49
N ILE A 286 1.46 -9.33 15.38
CA ILE A 286 2.44 -8.48 14.68
C ILE A 286 1.96 -7.04 14.53
N TYR A 287 2.92 -6.11 14.50
CA TYR A 287 2.70 -4.67 14.49
C TYR A 287 3.67 -3.95 13.56
N THR A 288 3.34 -2.72 13.18
CA THR A 288 4.28 -1.72 12.67
C THR A 288 4.59 -0.73 13.79
N PHE A 289 5.61 0.12 13.59
CA PHE A 289 5.95 1.17 14.53
C PHE A 289 5.65 2.54 13.95
N ALA A 290 4.89 3.37 14.67
CA ALA A 290 4.55 4.72 14.21
C ALA A 290 5.77 5.66 14.11
N GLY A 291 6.90 5.29 14.71
CA GLY A 291 8.16 6.01 14.55
C GLY A 291 8.93 5.68 13.28
N ASP A 292 8.58 4.60 12.58
CA ASP A 292 9.12 4.30 11.25
C ASP A 292 8.40 5.18 10.23
N LYS A 293 9.17 6.07 9.58
CA LYS A 293 8.65 7.08 8.64
C LYS A 293 8.95 6.75 7.20
N ALA A 294 10.02 6.00 6.96
CA ALA A 294 10.43 5.54 5.65
C ALA A 294 10.47 4.00 5.57
N PRO A 295 10.32 3.42 4.37
CA PRO A 295 10.69 2.03 4.14
C PRO A 295 12.15 1.81 4.51
N GLY A 296 12.47 0.70 5.17
CA GLY A 296 13.83 0.45 5.66
C GLY A 296 14.04 0.77 7.14
N ASP A 297 13.22 1.67 7.71
CA ASP A 297 13.35 2.05 9.10
C ASP A 297 13.17 0.86 10.05
N THR A 298 14.03 0.79 11.06
CA THR A 298 14.00 -0.21 12.14
C THR A 298 13.95 0.46 13.52
N ASN A 299 13.42 1.68 13.61
CA ASN A 299 13.47 2.52 14.82
C ASN A 299 12.66 1.93 15.99
N GLY A 300 11.80 0.94 15.72
CA GLY A 300 11.10 0.17 16.75
C GLY A 300 11.96 -0.89 17.44
N GLN A 301 13.12 -1.23 16.88
CA GLN A 301 13.98 -2.29 17.40
C GLN A 301 14.45 -1.98 18.82
N GLY A 302 14.20 -2.91 19.74
CA GLY A 302 14.61 -2.81 21.14
C GLY A 302 13.86 -1.77 21.97
N VAL A 303 12.83 -1.10 21.43
CA VAL A 303 12.09 -0.07 22.16
C VAL A 303 11.51 -0.64 23.45
N GLY A 304 11.86 -0.03 24.58
CA GLY A 304 11.41 -0.47 25.90
C GLY A 304 11.80 -1.91 26.26
N GLY A 305 12.84 -2.46 25.62
CA GLY A 305 13.34 -3.83 25.84
C GLY A 305 12.32 -4.93 25.56
N THR A 306 11.24 -4.63 24.83
CA THR A 306 10.09 -5.53 24.66
C THR A 306 9.56 -5.60 23.24
N TRP A 307 10.06 -4.76 22.34
CA TRP A 307 9.67 -4.71 20.93
C TRP A 307 10.88 -5.05 20.06
N TYR A 308 10.69 -6.00 19.15
CA TYR A 308 11.78 -6.51 18.31
C TYR A 308 11.26 -6.82 16.91
N ALA A 309 12.07 -6.56 15.90
CA ALA A 309 11.77 -6.90 14.51
C ALA A 309 11.49 -8.40 14.40
N ALA A 310 10.49 -8.76 13.61
CA ALA A 310 10.10 -10.14 13.39
C ALA A 310 10.92 -10.76 12.25
N ALA A 311 11.52 -11.91 12.52
CA ALA A 311 12.10 -12.79 11.51
C ALA A 311 10.99 -13.48 10.68
N PRO A 312 11.31 -14.09 9.53
CA PRO A 312 10.35 -14.81 8.70
C PRO A 312 9.61 -15.95 9.41
N ASP A 313 10.23 -16.53 10.44
CA ASP A 313 9.64 -17.56 11.31
C ASP A 313 8.87 -17.00 12.52
N GLY A 314 8.69 -15.68 12.60
CA GLY A 314 7.99 -14.96 13.66
C GLY A 314 8.79 -14.81 14.97
N LYS A 315 10.06 -15.20 15.01
CA LYS A 315 10.91 -14.94 16.18
C LYS A 315 11.34 -13.47 16.26
N PRO A 316 11.48 -12.92 17.48
CA PRO A 316 12.02 -11.59 17.68
C PRO A 316 13.53 -11.63 17.47
N ILE A 317 14.04 -10.80 16.57
CA ILE A 317 15.47 -10.76 16.24
C ILE A 317 16.22 -10.03 17.35
N GLY A 318 17.24 -10.68 17.91
CA GLY A 318 18.12 -10.08 18.93
C GLY A 318 17.46 -9.86 20.30
N ALA A 319 16.29 -10.44 20.56
CA ALA A 319 15.72 -10.44 21.90
C ALA A 319 16.54 -11.32 22.84
N PRO A 320 16.77 -10.89 24.10
CA PRO A 320 17.44 -11.73 25.08
C PRO A 320 16.61 -12.99 25.34
N GLU A 321 17.29 -14.14 25.39
CA GLU A 321 16.65 -15.40 25.81
C GLU A 321 16.15 -15.25 27.26
N LYS A 322 14.93 -15.74 27.50
CA LYS A 322 14.33 -15.78 28.84
C LYS A 322 14.76 -17.04 29.58
#